data_AF-A0A177WIH1-F1
#
_entry.id   AF-A0A177WIH1-F1
#
_cell.length_a   1.000
_cell.length_b   1.000
_cell.length_c   1.000
_cell.angle_alpha   90.00
_cell.angle_beta   90.00
_cell.angle_gamma   90.00
#
_symmetry.space_group_name_H-M   'P 1'
#
loop_
_entity.id
_entity.type
_entity.pdbx_description
1 polymer ?
#
loop_
_entity_poly.entity_id
_entity_poly.type
_entity_poly.pdbx_seq_one_letter_code
_entity_poly.pdbx_strand_id
1 'polypeptide(L)'
;MGTRGKSQSTKSFEDTMSSKRPDRDTDISSPLNPGVDLAFDRLLYSIASIAKCCPKLIIDSIMVWRKSKGDQSMTTVPDHIRMMYPQLKSKDLLTILKERKSLLANFVLCRVLTTIISQLGKNTLPNDLGEKLEDMVFGQLKNSDPDLVVKSVNRQANVDMFAELIGALSNIRFATVSDRFISEIGRGAAPTKETKLELIIRSMRFLKLKGC
;
A
#
# COMPACT_ATOMS: atom_id res chain seq x y z
N MET A 1 -14.72 -64.00 11.06
CA MET A 1 -15.77 -62.97 11.22
C MET A 1 -15.15 -61.72 11.84
N GLY A 2 -15.21 -60.59 11.13
CA GLY A 2 -15.29 -59.25 11.74
C GLY A 2 -14.02 -58.52 12.16
N THR A 3 -13.26 -57.97 11.21
CA THR A 3 -12.40 -56.78 11.41
C THR A 3 -13.23 -55.50 11.34
N ARG A 4 -13.07 -54.57 12.30
CA ARG A 4 -13.58 -53.18 12.29
C ARG A 4 -12.52 -52.35 13.02
N GLY A 5 -11.91 -51.29 12.52
CA GLY A 5 -12.23 -50.38 11.42
C GLY A 5 -11.88 -48.98 11.93
N LYS A 6 -10.84 -48.36 11.37
CA LYS A 6 -10.37 -46.99 11.66
C LYS A 6 -11.52 -45.99 11.53
N SER A 7 -11.59 -45.01 12.44
CA SER A 7 -12.27 -43.73 12.16
C SER A 7 -11.26 -42.60 12.30
N GLN A 8 -10.53 -42.36 11.20
CA GLN A 8 -10.00 -41.04 10.89
C GLN A 8 -11.21 -40.12 10.72
N SER A 9 -11.28 -39.08 11.55
CA SER A 9 -12.28 -38.02 11.41
C SER A 9 -12.00 -37.26 10.12
N THR A 10 -12.79 -37.57 9.10
CA THR A 10 -12.85 -36.88 7.81
C THR A 10 -13.38 -35.47 8.05
N LYS A 11 -12.56 -34.45 7.79
CA LYS A 11 -13.03 -33.06 7.68
C LYS A 11 -14.19 -33.01 6.69
N SER A 12 -15.30 -32.41 7.13
CA SER A 12 -16.55 -32.35 6.37
C SER A 12 -16.33 -31.62 5.05
N PHE A 13 -17.02 -32.10 4.01
CA PHE A 13 -17.10 -31.47 2.68
C PHE A 13 -17.60 -30.00 2.76
N GLU A 14 -18.26 -29.64 3.88
CA GLU A 14 -18.68 -28.27 4.22
C GLU A 14 -17.51 -27.32 4.54
N ASP A 15 -16.41 -27.81 5.13
CA ASP A 15 -15.20 -27.00 5.39
C ASP A 15 -14.50 -26.58 4.08
N THR A 16 -14.74 -27.33 3.00
CA THR A 16 -14.24 -27.01 1.66
C THR A 16 -15.13 -26.00 0.94
N MET A 17 -16.41 -25.87 1.33
CA MET A 17 -17.33 -24.88 0.77
C MET A 17 -17.23 -23.49 1.43
N SER A 18 -16.64 -23.38 2.61
CA SER A 18 -16.25 -22.08 3.18
C SER A 18 -14.98 -21.48 2.54
N SER A 19 -14.33 -22.22 1.63
CA SER A 19 -13.10 -21.82 0.93
C SER A 19 -13.34 -21.16 -0.45
N LYS A 20 -14.58 -20.90 -0.86
CA LYS A 20 -14.85 -20.07 -2.04
C LYS A 20 -15.14 -18.65 -1.61
N ARG A 21 -14.06 -17.93 -1.27
CA ARG A 21 -14.09 -16.46 -1.16
C ARG A 21 -14.68 -15.93 -2.46
N PRO A 22 -15.70 -15.06 -2.44
CA PRO A 22 -16.06 -14.36 -3.65
C PRO A 22 -14.86 -13.46 -4.00
N ASP A 23 -14.13 -13.82 -5.04
CA ASP A 23 -13.15 -12.99 -5.75
C ASP A 23 -13.85 -11.73 -6.27
N ARG A 24 -14.20 -10.81 -5.36
CA ARG A 24 -14.99 -9.61 -5.66
C ARG A 24 -14.16 -8.34 -5.76
N ASP A 25 -12.90 -8.38 -5.35
CA ASP A 25 -11.98 -7.27 -5.53
C ASP A 25 -11.01 -7.61 -6.66
N THR A 26 -11.37 -7.24 -7.89
CA THR A 26 -10.40 -7.18 -8.99
C THR A 26 -9.17 -6.43 -8.50
N ASP A 27 -8.00 -7.04 -8.63
CA ASP A 27 -6.74 -6.39 -8.31
C ASP A 27 -6.53 -5.20 -9.26
N ILE A 28 -6.71 -4.00 -8.72
CA ILE A 28 -6.57 -2.74 -9.47
C ILE A 28 -5.11 -2.30 -9.56
N SER A 29 -4.21 -2.94 -8.82
CA SER A 29 -2.79 -2.62 -8.80
C SER A 29 -2.00 -3.34 -9.88
N SER A 30 -2.48 -4.52 -10.30
CA SER A 30 -1.87 -5.36 -11.33
C SER A 30 -1.37 -4.60 -12.57
N PRO A 31 -2.16 -3.71 -13.21
CA PRO A 31 -1.72 -2.95 -14.38
C PRO A 31 -0.61 -1.93 -14.11
N LEU A 32 -0.43 -1.51 -12.85
CA LEU A 32 0.53 -0.49 -12.43
C LEU A 32 1.86 -1.09 -11.92
N ASN A 33 1.95 -2.43 -11.90
CA ASN A 33 3.16 -3.12 -11.47
C ASN A 33 4.34 -2.86 -12.42
N PRO A 34 5.58 -2.85 -11.91
CA PRO A 34 6.77 -2.68 -12.73
C PRO A 34 6.83 -3.71 -13.87
N GLY A 35 7.18 -3.25 -15.07
CA GLY A 35 7.33 -4.08 -16.25
C GLY A 35 6.03 -4.42 -16.99
N VAL A 36 4.86 -4.06 -16.46
CA VAL A 36 3.57 -4.31 -17.11
C VAL A 36 3.28 -3.25 -18.19
N ASP A 37 3.44 -1.96 -17.85
CA ASP A 37 3.37 -0.86 -18.80
C ASP A 37 4.72 -0.17 -18.92
N LEU A 38 5.49 -0.56 -19.94
CA LEU A 38 6.82 -0.02 -20.20
C LEU A 38 6.80 1.47 -20.57
N ALA A 39 5.70 1.99 -21.13
CA ALA A 39 5.58 3.41 -21.45
C ALA A 39 5.40 4.23 -20.19
N PHE A 40 4.56 3.74 -19.27
CA PHE A 40 4.42 4.33 -17.93
C PHE A 40 5.74 4.28 -17.17
N ASP A 41 6.44 3.14 -17.16
CA ASP A 41 7.73 3.02 -16.48
C ASP A 41 8.76 4.01 -17.02
N ARG A 42 8.87 4.16 -18.35
CA ARG A 42 9.75 5.16 -18.97
C ARG A 42 9.41 6.58 -18.51
N LEU A 43 8.12 6.92 -18.43
CA LEU A 43 7.67 8.21 -17.90
C LEU A 43 8.13 8.41 -16.44
N LEU A 44 7.99 7.39 -15.59
CA LEU A 44 8.47 7.45 -14.20
C LEU A 44 9.99 7.71 -14.14
N TYR A 45 10.76 7.03 -14.99
CA TYR A 45 12.21 7.26 -15.08
C TYR A 45 12.55 8.69 -15.54
N SER A 46 11.83 9.23 -16.52
CA SER A 46 12.01 10.62 -16.96
C SER A 46 11.71 11.62 -15.85
N ILE A 47 10.60 11.43 -15.11
CA ILE A 47 10.26 12.27 -13.95
C ILE A 47 11.35 12.21 -12.90
N ALA A 48 11.85 11.01 -12.58
CA ALA A 48 12.91 10.82 -11.61
C ALA A 48 14.25 11.44 -12.06
N SER A 49 14.56 11.42 -13.35
CA SER A 49 15.73 12.10 -13.89
C SER A 49 15.66 13.61 -13.68
N ILE A 50 14.50 14.23 -13.90
CA ILE A 50 14.27 15.66 -13.65
C ILE A 50 14.34 15.97 -12.14
N ALA A 51 13.78 15.09 -11.31
CA ALA A 51 13.76 15.25 -9.86
C ALA A 51 15.16 15.30 -9.22
N LYS A 52 16.22 14.84 -9.90
CA LYS A 52 17.61 15.00 -9.42
C LYS A 52 18.01 16.48 -9.29
N CYS A 53 17.50 17.34 -10.17
CA CYS A 53 17.84 18.76 -10.18
C CYS A 53 16.95 19.59 -9.25
N CYS A 54 15.70 19.19 -9.05
CA CYS A 54 14.72 19.94 -8.27
C CYS A 54 13.75 19.01 -7.51
N PRO A 55 14.25 18.19 -6.57
CA PRO A 55 13.46 17.12 -5.95
C PRO A 55 12.22 17.65 -5.22
N LYS A 56 12.36 18.79 -4.53
CA LYS A 56 11.25 19.43 -3.80
C LYS A 56 10.09 19.81 -4.72
N LEU A 57 10.37 20.51 -5.82
CA LEU A 57 9.34 20.95 -6.76
C LEU A 57 8.60 19.77 -7.38
N ILE A 58 9.32 18.72 -7.78
CA ILE A 58 8.71 17.54 -8.38
C ILE A 58 7.88 16.78 -7.35
N ILE A 59 8.43 16.51 -6.16
CA ILE A 59 7.71 15.78 -5.11
C ILE A 59 6.46 16.54 -4.67
N ASP A 60 6.55 17.85 -4.43
CA ASP A 60 5.40 18.69 -4.06
C ASP A 60 4.32 18.65 -5.17
N SER A 61 4.72 18.72 -6.44
CA SER A 61 3.80 18.61 -7.58
C SER A 61 3.06 17.27 -7.63
N ILE A 62 3.78 16.17 -7.38
CA ILE A 62 3.20 14.82 -7.32
C ILE A 62 2.26 14.68 -6.12
N MET A 63 2.59 15.27 -4.98
CA MET A 63 1.73 15.29 -3.80
C MET A 63 0.43 16.05 -4.03
N VAL A 64 0.50 17.21 -4.70
CA VAL A 64 -0.68 17.97 -5.14
C VAL A 64 -1.53 17.16 -6.11
N TRP A 65 -0.91 16.48 -7.09
CA TRP A 65 -1.61 15.60 -8.02
C TRP A 65 -2.34 14.47 -7.27
N ARG A 66 -1.68 13.80 -6.32
CA ARG A 66 -2.30 12.73 -5.53
C ARG A 66 -3.49 13.24 -4.74
N LYS A 67 -3.40 14.42 -4.11
CA LYS A 67 -4.54 15.03 -3.39
C LYS A 67 -5.70 15.32 -4.36
N SER A 68 -5.39 15.92 -5.51
CA SER A 68 -6.40 16.23 -6.53
C SER A 68 -7.12 14.99 -7.07
N LYS A 69 -6.42 13.86 -7.24
CA LYS A 69 -7.00 12.62 -7.78
C LYS A 69 -7.59 11.70 -6.72
N GLY A 70 -6.93 11.54 -5.57
CA GLY A 70 -7.35 10.64 -4.50
C GLY A 70 -8.55 11.16 -3.71
N ASP A 71 -8.63 12.48 -3.49
CA ASP A 71 -9.68 13.10 -2.67
C ASP A 71 -10.78 13.74 -3.52
N GLN A 72 -10.75 13.57 -4.85
CA GLN A 72 -11.75 14.17 -5.73
C GLN A 72 -13.14 13.68 -5.35
N SER A 73 -14.00 14.59 -4.91
CA SER A 73 -15.36 14.26 -4.50
C SER A 73 -16.14 13.72 -5.69
N MET A 74 -16.40 12.42 -5.66
CA MET A 74 -17.42 11.81 -6.51
C MET A 74 -18.78 11.99 -5.84
N THR A 75 -19.72 12.61 -6.54
CA THR A 75 -21.06 12.93 -5.99
C THR A 75 -22.13 11.96 -6.50
N THR A 76 -21.92 11.37 -7.67
CA THR A 76 -22.86 10.44 -8.32
C THR A 76 -22.13 9.19 -8.80
N VAL A 77 -22.86 8.07 -8.85
CA VAL A 77 -22.37 6.83 -9.46
C VAL A 77 -22.76 6.86 -10.94
N PRO A 78 -21.83 6.68 -11.89
CA PRO A 78 -22.16 6.62 -13.31
C PRO A 78 -23.19 5.54 -13.62
N ASP A 79 -24.15 5.83 -14.52
CA ASP A 79 -25.28 4.92 -14.80
C ASP A 79 -24.82 3.53 -15.27
N HIS A 80 -23.78 3.46 -16.11
CA HIS A 80 -23.22 2.18 -16.54
C HIS A 80 -22.71 1.30 -15.37
N ILE A 81 -22.14 1.92 -14.34
CA ILE A 81 -21.70 1.19 -13.14
C ILE A 81 -22.90 0.78 -12.30
N ARG A 82 -23.91 1.64 -12.15
CA ARG A 82 -25.16 1.31 -11.46
C ARG A 82 -25.85 0.11 -12.12
N MET A 83 -25.85 0.04 -13.45
CA MET A 83 -26.42 -1.08 -14.22
C MET A 83 -25.58 -2.36 -14.12
N MET A 84 -24.25 -2.26 -14.01
CA MET A 84 -23.35 -3.41 -13.85
C MET A 84 -23.43 -4.04 -12.46
N TYR A 85 -23.77 -3.24 -11.44
CA TYR A 85 -23.90 -3.69 -10.05
C TYR A 85 -25.27 -3.35 -9.47
N PRO A 86 -26.37 -3.87 -10.04
CA PRO A 86 -27.74 -3.52 -9.66
C PRO A 86 -28.07 -3.92 -8.20
N GLN A 87 -27.35 -4.90 -7.65
CA GLN A 87 -27.51 -5.39 -6.28
C GLN A 87 -26.94 -4.45 -5.21
N LEU A 88 -26.12 -3.47 -5.57
CA LEU A 88 -25.47 -2.58 -4.60
C LEU A 88 -26.22 -1.25 -4.50
N LYS A 89 -26.44 -0.78 -3.27
CA LYS A 89 -27.02 0.55 -3.05
C LYS A 89 -26.07 1.62 -3.60
N SER A 90 -26.63 2.71 -4.13
CA SER A 90 -25.82 3.78 -4.73
C SER A 90 -24.84 4.42 -3.75
N LYS A 91 -25.18 4.50 -2.45
CA LYS A 91 -24.27 4.97 -1.40
C LYS A 91 -23.06 4.04 -1.24
N ASP A 92 -23.28 2.74 -1.23
CA ASP A 92 -22.21 1.75 -1.06
C ASP A 92 -21.28 1.73 -2.29
N LEU A 93 -21.85 1.79 -3.50
CA LEU A 93 -21.10 1.96 -4.75
C LEU A 93 -20.23 3.22 -4.73
N LEU A 94 -20.78 4.34 -4.28
CA LEU A 94 -20.05 5.59 -4.17
C LEU A 94 -18.86 5.47 -3.22
N THR A 95 -19.04 4.81 -2.07
CA THR A 95 -17.96 4.54 -1.11
C THR A 95 -16.86 3.67 -1.74
N ILE A 96 -17.24 2.57 -2.39
CA ILE A 96 -16.30 1.66 -3.06
C ILE A 96 -15.50 2.39 -4.15
N LEU A 97 -16.16 3.18 -4.99
CA LEU A 97 -15.50 3.88 -6.09
C LEU A 97 -14.56 4.99 -5.59
N LYS A 98 -14.94 5.71 -4.53
CA LYS A 98 -14.07 6.67 -3.85
C LYS A 98 -12.83 5.99 -3.28
N GLU A 99 -13.02 4.86 -2.61
CA GLU A 99 -11.91 4.07 -2.05
C GLU A 99 -10.97 3.57 -3.16
N ARG A 100 -11.48 2.91 -4.19
CA ARG A 100 -10.67 2.40 -5.32
C ARG A 100 -9.86 3.52 -5.98
N LYS A 101 -10.46 4.69 -6.16
CA LYS A 101 -9.79 5.87 -6.73
C LYS A 101 -8.65 6.38 -5.83
N SER A 102 -8.88 6.43 -4.52
CA SER A 102 -7.86 6.81 -3.54
C SER A 102 -6.70 5.80 -3.54
N LEU A 103 -7.01 4.50 -3.56
CA LEU A 103 -6.01 3.44 -3.64
C LEU A 103 -5.18 3.54 -4.93
N LEU A 104 -5.81 3.72 -6.10
CA LEU A 104 -5.13 3.96 -7.39
C LEU A 104 -4.22 5.18 -7.37
N ALA A 105 -4.67 6.29 -6.78
CA ALA A 105 -3.83 7.48 -6.62
C ALA A 105 -2.62 7.19 -5.73
N ASN A 106 -2.78 6.39 -4.67
CA ASN A 106 -1.66 5.94 -3.83
C ASN A 106 -0.72 4.99 -4.58
N PHE A 107 -1.23 4.12 -5.47
CA PHE A 107 -0.40 3.27 -6.34
C PHE A 107 0.54 4.10 -7.20
N VAL A 108 -0.01 5.06 -7.93
CA VAL A 108 0.80 5.95 -8.77
C VAL A 108 1.78 6.78 -7.91
N LEU A 109 1.32 7.32 -6.78
CA LEU A 109 2.17 8.09 -5.86
C LEU A 109 3.39 7.27 -5.43
N CYS A 110 3.19 6.06 -4.90
CA CYS A 110 4.29 5.24 -4.39
C CYS A 110 5.24 4.81 -5.51
N ARG A 111 4.72 4.48 -6.71
CA ARG A 111 5.54 4.13 -7.88
C ARG A 111 6.45 5.28 -8.30
N VAL A 112 5.89 6.50 -8.42
CA VAL A 112 6.66 7.69 -8.79
C VAL A 112 7.70 8.01 -7.70
N LEU A 113 7.29 8.08 -6.43
CA LEU A 113 8.19 8.44 -5.34
C LEU A 113 9.30 7.41 -5.13
N THR A 114 9.00 6.11 -5.20
CA THR A 114 10.02 5.06 -5.07
C THR A 114 11.05 5.18 -6.20
N THR A 115 10.60 5.48 -7.42
CA THR A 115 11.49 5.68 -8.57
C THR A 115 12.36 6.94 -8.41
N ILE A 116 11.79 8.04 -7.90
CA ILE A 116 12.55 9.27 -7.58
C ILE A 116 13.60 8.97 -6.51
N ILE A 117 13.17 8.48 -5.33
CA ILE A 117 14.04 8.25 -4.17
C ILE A 117 15.18 7.29 -4.49
N SER A 118 14.91 6.23 -5.26
CA SER A 118 15.94 5.27 -5.65
C SER A 118 17.04 5.85 -6.55
N GLN A 119 16.81 7.02 -7.15
CA GLN A 119 17.79 7.73 -7.98
C GLN A 119 18.45 8.92 -7.29
N LEU A 120 18.03 9.27 -6.08
CA LEU A 120 18.62 10.34 -5.29
C LEU A 120 19.84 9.83 -4.50
N GLY A 121 20.85 10.69 -4.35
CA GLY A 121 21.97 10.45 -3.43
C GLY A 121 21.62 10.79 -1.98
N LYS A 122 22.48 10.39 -1.04
CA LYS A 122 22.30 10.62 0.42
C LYS A 122 22.05 12.10 0.78
N ASN A 123 22.69 13.02 0.08
CA ASN A 123 22.62 14.46 0.36
C ASN A 123 21.71 15.22 -0.63
N THR A 124 21.00 14.51 -1.50
CA THR A 124 20.17 15.14 -2.55
C THR A 124 18.75 15.41 -2.08
N LEU A 125 18.26 14.68 -1.08
CA LEU A 125 16.93 14.89 -0.51
C LEU A 125 17.02 15.87 0.69
N PRO A 126 16.42 17.08 0.62
CA PRO A 126 16.39 18.01 1.75
C PRO A 126 15.77 17.37 2.99
N ASN A 127 16.31 17.68 4.18
CA ASN A 127 15.88 17.06 5.43
C ASN A 127 14.39 17.28 5.73
N ASP A 128 13.89 18.50 5.53
CA ASP A 128 12.47 18.84 5.72
C ASP A 128 11.54 18.02 4.82
N LEU A 129 11.99 17.73 3.59
CA LEU A 129 11.24 16.94 2.64
C LEU A 129 11.30 15.45 3.00
N GLY A 130 12.47 14.97 3.43
CA GLY A 130 12.65 13.60 3.91
C GLY A 130 11.76 13.30 5.11
N GLU A 131 11.74 14.18 6.11
CA GLU A 131 10.88 14.05 7.29
C GLU A 131 9.39 14.01 6.92
N LYS A 132 8.93 14.89 6.02
CA LYS A 132 7.54 14.89 5.54
C LYS A 132 7.17 13.59 4.82
N LEU A 133 8.07 13.03 4.02
CA LEU A 133 7.84 11.75 3.35
C LEU A 133 7.79 10.60 4.35
N GLU A 134 8.71 10.57 5.31
CA GLU A 134 8.69 9.58 6.40
C GLU A 134 7.37 9.68 7.20
N ASP A 135 6.97 10.87 7.63
CA ASP A 135 5.71 11.10 8.36
C ASP A 135 4.49 10.66 7.56
N MET A 136 4.45 10.98 6.26
CA MET A 136 3.39 10.54 5.38
C MET A 136 3.31 9.01 5.34
N VAL A 137 4.43 8.33 5.08
CA VAL A 137 4.44 6.87 4.93
C VAL A 137 4.10 6.17 6.24
N PHE A 138 4.72 6.58 7.36
CA PHE A 138 4.38 6.05 8.68
C PHE A 138 2.93 6.34 9.06
N GLY A 139 2.40 7.52 8.71
CA GLY A 139 1.00 7.85 8.90
C GLY A 139 0.06 6.88 8.17
N GLN A 140 0.38 6.51 6.93
CA GLN A 140 -0.42 5.55 6.16
C GLN A 140 -0.34 4.14 6.77
N LEU A 141 0.85 3.67 7.14
CA LEU A 141 1.03 2.35 7.75
C LEU A 141 0.29 2.24 9.11
N LYS A 142 0.37 3.28 9.94
CA LYS A 142 -0.26 3.31 11.28
C LYS A 142 -1.78 3.42 11.26
N ASN A 143 -2.31 4.16 10.29
CA ASN A 143 -3.76 4.40 10.17
C ASN A 143 -4.47 3.32 9.35
N SER A 144 -3.72 2.38 8.75
CA SER A 144 -4.28 1.22 8.07
C SER A 144 -4.88 0.24 9.07
N ASP A 145 -6.05 -0.29 8.75
CA ASP A 145 -6.74 -1.30 9.55
C ASP A 145 -6.26 -2.71 9.12
N PRO A 146 -5.55 -3.46 9.98
CA PRO A 146 -5.03 -4.79 9.65
C PRO A 146 -6.12 -5.77 9.19
N ASP A 147 -7.30 -5.73 9.81
CA ASP A 147 -8.39 -6.66 9.50
C ASP A 147 -8.97 -6.40 8.10
N LEU A 148 -8.97 -5.14 7.66
CA LEU A 148 -9.40 -4.76 6.31
C LEU A 148 -8.30 -5.02 5.28
N VAL A 149 -7.04 -4.83 5.66
CA VAL A 149 -5.87 -5.09 4.80
C VAL A 149 -5.83 -6.56 4.40
N VAL A 150 -5.96 -7.49 5.34
CA VAL A 150 -5.94 -8.94 5.06
C VAL A 150 -7.11 -9.39 4.17
N LYS A 151 -8.22 -8.64 4.16
CA LYS A 151 -9.44 -8.97 3.41
C LYS A 151 -9.49 -8.37 2.00
N SER A 152 -8.62 -7.43 1.65
CA SER A 152 -8.62 -6.77 0.34
C SER A 152 -7.24 -6.77 -0.29
N VAL A 153 -7.11 -7.41 -1.45
CA VAL A 153 -5.89 -7.42 -2.27
C VAL A 153 -5.41 -5.99 -2.59
N ASN A 154 -6.35 -5.08 -2.82
CA ASN A 154 -6.05 -3.69 -3.15
C ASN A 154 -5.47 -2.94 -1.93
N ARG A 155 -5.99 -3.18 -0.72
CA ARG A 155 -5.45 -2.59 0.52
C ARG A 155 -4.10 -3.18 0.88
N GLN A 156 -3.95 -4.50 0.75
CA GLN A 156 -2.69 -5.20 0.95
C GLN A 156 -1.59 -4.65 0.03
N ALA A 157 -1.87 -4.53 -1.26
CA ALA A 157 -0.92 -3.99 -2.22
C ALA A 157 -0.59 -2.50 -1.93
N ASN A 158 -1.53 -1.72 -1.39
CA ASN A 158 -1.27 -0.34 -0.96
C ASN A 158 -0.27 -0.27 0.21
N VAL A 159 -0.48 -1.09 1.24
CA VAL A 159 0.44 -1.19 2.38
C VAL A 159 1.82 -1.66 1.93
N ASP A 160 1.88 -2.66 1.05
CA ASP A 160 3.14 -3.21 0.56
C ASP A 160 3.96 -2.16 -0.22
N MET A 161 3.34 -1.33 -1.06
CA MET A 161 4.07 -0.24 -1.72
C MET A 161 4.53 0.87 -0.77
N PHE A 162 3.76 1.22 0.25
CA PHE A 162 4.22 2.17 1.27
C PHE A 162 5.42 1.59 2.02
N ALA A 163 5.41 0.29 2.28
CA ALA A 163 6.53 -0.42 2.87
C ALA A 163 7.76 -0.45 1.93
N GLU A 164 7.56 -0.62 0.62
CA GLU A 164 8.64 -0.47 -0.37
C GLU A 164 9.22 0.95 -0.40
N LEU A 165 8.36 1.98 -0.35
CA LEU A 165 8.77 3.38 -0.36
C LEU A 165 9.61 3.74 0.87
N ILE A 166 9.20 3.32 2.07
CA ILE A 166 10.02 3.55 3.28
C ILE A 166 11.32 2.75 3.25
N GLY A 167 11.30 1.55 2.65
CA GLY A 167 12.51 0.78 2.35
C GLY A 167 13.47 1.55 1.43
N ALA A 168 12.97 2.17 0.37
CA ALA A 168 13.77 3.00 -0.53
C ALA A 168 14.34 4.24 0.20
N LEU A 169 13.54 4.93 1.02
CA LEU A 169 13.99 6.05 1.86
C LEU A 169 15.12 5.64 2.81
N SER A 170 15.06 4.42 3.38
CA SER A 170 16.09 3.91 4.28
C SER A 170 17.49 3.83 3.65
N ASN A 171 17.61 3.77 2.32
CA ASN A 171 18.91 3.76 1.64
C ASN A 171 19.71 5.05 1.84
N ILE A 172 19.00 6.17 1.95
CA ILE A 172 19.57 7.52 2.05
C ILE A 172 19.33 8.16 3.42
N ARG A 173 18.32 7.70 4.17
CA ARG A 173 17.91 8.24 5.48
C ARG A 173 17.75 7.14 6.53
N PHE A 174 18.72 6.22 6.59
CA PHE A 174 18.63 5.03 7.45
C PHE A 174 18.32 5.37 8.92
N ALA A 175 19.10 6.27 9.54
CA ALA A 175 18.99 6.59 10.96
C ALA A 175 17.58 7.07 11.35
N THR A 176 17.05 8.08 10.65
CA THR A 176 15.72 8.62 10.94
C THR A 176 14.62 7.60 10.69
N VAL A 177 14.74 6.80 9.63
CA VAL A 177 13.79 5.73 9.33
C VAL A 177 13.84 4.63 10.40
N SER A 178 15.03 4.16 10.80
CA SER A 178 15.18 3.11 11.82
C SER A 178 14.67 3.56 13.18
N ASP A 179 14.97 4.80 13.58
CA ASP A 179 14.53 5.35 14.87
C ASP A 179 13.00 5.40 14.96
N ARG A 180 12.31 5.71 13.86
CA ARG A 180 10.85 5.66 13.79
C ARG A 180 10.30 4.24 13.97
N PHE A 181 10.92 3.24 13.34
CA PHE A 181 10.54 1.83 13.55
C PHE A 181 10.76 1.40 14.99
N ILE A 182 11.93 1.70 15.57
CA ILE A 182 12.27 1.37 16.96
C ILE A 182 11.29 2.04 17.93
N SER A 183 11.01 3.33 17.73
CA SER A 183 10.07 4.09 18.55
C SER A 183 8.66 3.49 18.51
N GLU A 184 8.17 3.12 17.32
CA GLU A 184 6.83 2.56 17.20
C GLU A 184 6.72 1.16 17.83
N ILE A 185 7.75 0.32 17.67
CA ILE A 185 7.83 -1.00 18.33
C ILE A 185 7.91 -0.85 19.86
N GLY A 186 8.72 0.08 20.37
CA GLY A 186 8.84 0.35 21.80
C GLY A 186 7.52 0.79 22.45
N ARG A 187 6.66 1.51 21.71
CA ARG A 187 5.30 1.91 22.15
C ARG A 187 4.29 0.76 22.14
N GLY A 188 4.66 -0.35 21.52
CA GLY A 188 3.85 -1.52 21.23
C GLY A 188 3.76 -2.57 22.33
N ALA A 189 4.48 -2.41 23.45
CA ALA A 189 4.52 -3.38 24.56
C ALA A 189 3.20 -3.58 25.34
N ALA A 190 2.06 -3.11 24.82
CA ALA A 190 0.73 -3.29 25.41
C ALA A 190 -0.15 -4.19 24.52
N PRO A 191 -0.83 -5.21 25.08
CA PRO A 191 -1.52 -6.27 24.31
C PRO A 191 -2.62 -5.79 23.37
N THR A 192 -3.22 -4.62 23.59
CA THR A 192 -4.26 -4.04 22.72
C THR A 192 -3.73 -3.37 21.45
N LYS A 193 -2.40 -3.28 21.28
CA LYS A 193 -1.75 -2.66 20.11
C LYS A 193 -1.12 -3.66 19.13
N GLU A 194 -1.17 -4.94 19.45
CA GLU A 194 -0.41 -6.00 18.77
C GLU A 194 -0.74 -6.11 17.28
N THR A 195 -2.02 -6.03 16.90
CA THR A 195 -2.45 -6.07 15.49
C THR A 195 -2.01 -4.84 14.70
N LYS A 196 -1.95 -3.65 15.31
CA LYS A 196 -1.48 -2.43 14.62
C LYS A 196 0.03 -2.43 14.42
N LEU A 197 0.78 -3.10 15.29
CA LEU A 197 2.22 -3.28 15.11
C LEU A 197 2.54 -4.25 13.98
N GLU A 198 1.67 -5.21 13.69
CA GLU A 198 1.89 -6.22 12.66
C GLU A 198 2.27 -5.60 11.31
N LEU A 199 1.53 -4.57 10.86
CA LEU A 199 1.82 -3.88 9.60
C LEU A 199 3.17 -3.15 9.62
N ILE A 200 3.51 -2.53 10.75
CA ILE A 200 4.79 -1.82 10.93
C ILE A 200 5.95 -2.82 10.93
N ILE A 201 5.86 -3.89 11.72
CA ILE A 201 6.86 -4.96 11.78
C ILE A 201 7.03 -5.61 10.42
N ARG A 202 5.93 -5.94 9.74
CA ARG A 202 5.96 -6.49 8.37
C ARG A 202 6.65 -5.54 7.40
N SER A 203 6.46 -4.23 7.55
CA SER A 203 7.10 -3.22 6.68
C SER A 203 8.61 -3.17 6.86
N MET A 204 9.15 -3.57 8.03
CA MET A 204 10.60 -3.60 8.26
C MET A 204 11.34 -4.54 7.30
N ARG A 205 10.66 -5.53 6.69
CA ARG A 205 11.27 -6.44 5.71
C ARG A 205 11.87 -5.72 4.49
N PHE A 206 11.43 -4.49 4.22
CA PHE A 206 11.92 -3.68 3.12
C PHE A 206 13.10 -2.76 3.51
N LEU A 207 13.43 -2.67 4.80
CA LEU A 207 14.58 -1.89 5.26
C LEU A 207 15.88 -2.47 4.72
N LYS A 208 16.72 -1.59 4.19
CA LYS A 208 18.04 -1.96 3.70
C LYS A 208 19.04 -1.82 4.82
N LEU A 209 19.20 -2.89 5.60
CA LEU A 209 20.25 -3.00 6.62
C LEU A 209 21.59 -2.98 5.90
N LYS A 210 22.38 -1.91 6.09
CA LYS A 210 23.78 -1.90 5.68
C LYS A 210 24.56 -2.52 6.83
N GLY A 211 25.18 -3.68 6.59
CA GLY A 211 26.17 -4.23 7.53
C GLY A 211 27.29 -3.21 7.71
N CYS A 212 27.61 -2.92 8.98
CA CYS A 212 28.80 -2.15 9.35
C CYS A 212 30.07 -2.87 8.87
#